data_AF-A0A7C3C4T5-F1
#
_entry.id   AF-A0A7C3C4T5-F1
#
_cell.length_a   1.000
_cell.length_b   1.000
_cell.length_c   1.000
_cell.angle_alpha   90.00
_cell.angle_beta   90.00
_cell.angle_gamma   90.00
#
_symmetry.space_group_name_H-M   'P 1'
#
loop_
_entity.id
_entity.type
_entity.pdbx_description
1 polymer ?
#
loop_
_entity_poly.entity_id
_entity_poly.type
_entity_poly.pdbx_seq_one_letter_code
_entity_poly.pdbx_strand_id
1 'polypeptide(L)'
;MSYNWGPHYIVPSEALTIYSGGVLLREEYDEALLSKELAALGFGGRIIGVNNPWYYRKKNSETWIQIGESQDKSNNFSVRWDTTVLENGQYEIMGLMHVYTEELGGERRKAIARENIVEVTVKN
;
A
#
# COMPACT_ATOMS: atom_id res chain seq x y z
N MET A 1 10.66 19.94 -0.10
CA MET A 1 9.76 19.10 -0.93
C MET A 1 9.65 17.77 -0.21
N SER A 2 8.45 17.35 0.20
CA SER A 2 8.27 16.01 0.78
C SER A 2 8.36 15.01 -0.35
N TYR A 3 9.45 14.28 -0.39
CA TYR A 3 9.67 13.24 -1.37
C TYR A 3 8.83 12.01 -0.95
N ASN A 4 7.81 11.66 -1.71
CA ASN A 4 6.88 10.58 -1.36
C ASN A 4 7.35 9.26 -2.00
N TRP A 5 8.07 8.42 -1.24
CA TRP A 5 8.42 7.04 -1.67
C TRP A 5 7.32 6.03 -1.33
N GLY A 6 6.32 6.48 -0.58
CA GLY A 6 5.24 5.66 -0.08
C GLY A 6 4.14 5.44 -1.10
N PRO A 7 3.14 4.63 -0.69
CA PRO A 7 2.07 4.20 -1.54
C PRO A 7 1.44 5.24 -2.46
N HIS A 8 1.83 5.30 -3.73
CA HIS A 8 1.01 6.00 -4.73
C HIS A 8 0.03 4.99 -5.31
N TYR A 9 -1.24 5.16 -4.97
CA TYR A 9 -2.34 4.31 -5.42
C TYR A 9 -2.48 4.40 -6.94
N ILE A 10 -2.05 3.38 -7.66
CA ILE A 10 -1.94 3.48 -9.12
C ILE A 10 -3.28 3.20 -9.79
N VAL A 11 -4.11 2.27 -9.29
CA VAL A 11 -5.32 1.92 -10.02
C VAL A 11 -6.58 1.67 -9.21
N PRO A 12 -7.69 2.21 -9.76
CA PRO A 12 -7.81 2.95 -11.02
C PRO A 12 -7.63 4.46 -10.81
N SER A 13 -6.38 4.96 -10.76
CA SER A 13 -5.97 6.37 -10.83
C SER A 13 -6.56 7.33 -9.79
N GLU A 14 -5.92 8.49 -9.62
CA GLU A 14 -6.54 9.63 -8.91
C GLU A 14 -7.86 10.08 -9.58
N ALA A 15 -8.14 9.66 -10.81
CA ALA A 15 -9.28 10.10 -11.62
C ALA A 15 -10.51 9.17 -11.60
N LEU A 16 -10.37 7.91 -11.16
CA LEU A 16 -11.47 6.94 -11.16
C LEU A 16 -11.75 6.54 -9.71
N THR A 17 -12.87 7.04 -9.20
CA THR A 17 -13.35 6.80 -7.83
C THR A 17 -14.54 5.86 -7.79
N ILE A 18 -14.96 5.25 -8.91
CA ILE A 18 -16.12 4.35 -8.98
C ILE A 18 -15.69 2.96 -9.46
N TYR A 19 -15.86 1.94 -8.62
CA TYR A 19 -15.43 0.57 -8.87
C TYR A 19 -16.58 -0.43 -8.90
N SER A 20 -16.38 -1.51 -9.65
CA SER A 20 -17.33 -2.60 -9.85
C SER A 20 -16.58 -3.85 -10.31
N GLY A 21 -17.06 -5.04 -9.92
CA GLY A 21 -16.45 -6.29 -10.34
C GLY A 21 -15.09 -6.59 -9.70
N GLY A 22 -14.14 -7.05 -10.53
CA GLY A 22 -12.77 -7.33 -10.10
C GLY A 22 -11.88 -6.10 -10.30
N VAL A 23 -11.43 -5.50 -9.20
CA VAL A 23 -10.51 -4.36 -9.18
C VAL A 23 -9.10 -4.85 -8.92
N LEU A 24 -8.11 -4.36 -9.66
CA LEU A 24 -6.70 -4.67 -9.42
C LEU A 24 -6.01 -3.49 -8.71
N LEU A 25 -5.77 -3.65 -7.42
CA LEU A 25 -5.06 -2.69 -6.58
C LEU A 25 -3.56 -2.79 -6.86
N ARG A 26 -2.90 -1.64 -6.98
CA ARG A 26 -1.47 -1.53 -7.28
C ARG A 26 -0.89 -0.29 -6.65
N GLU A 27 0.40 -0.36 -6.38
CA GLU A 27 1.11 0.70 -5.70
C GLU A 27 2.47 0.99 -6.32
N GLU A 28 2.78 2.27 -6.44
CA GLU A 28 4.07 2.74 -6.94
C GLU A 28 5.13 2.62 -5.85
N TYR A 29 6.31 2.11 -6.22
CA TYR A 29 7.42 1.90 -5.30
C TYR A 29 8.70 2.43 -5.94
N ASP A 30 9.21 3.52 -5.38
CA ASP A 30 10.48 4.12 -5.77
C ASP A 30 11.56 3.74 -4.74
N GLU A 31 12.35 2.72 -5.07
CA GLU A 31 13.42 2.23 -4.21
C GLU A 31 14.50 3.30 -3.96
N ALA A 32 14.79 4.16 -4.94
CA ALA A 32 15.79 5.20 -4.80
C ALA A 32 15.33 6.28 -3.83
N LEU A 33 14.03 6.61 -3.86
CA LEU A 33 13.43 7.57 -2.94
C LEU A 33 13.29 7.00 -1.53
N LEU A 34 12.87 5.74 -1.42
CA LEU A 34 12.82 5.01 -0.16
C LEU A 34 14.20 4.98 0.50
N SER A 35 15.25 4.64 -0.26
CA SER A 35 16.62 4.61 0.25
C SER A 35 17.06 5.98 0.82
N LYS A 36 16.72 7.08 0.13
CA LYS A 36 17.01 8.45 0.61
C LYS A 36 16.27 8.76 1.91
N GLU A 37 15.00 8.39 2.03
CA GLU A 37 14.23 8.68 3.24
C GLU A 37 14.64 7.79 4.41
N LEU A 38 14.91 6.50 4.18
CA LEU A 38 15.48 5.60 5.19
C LEU A 38 16.81 6.15 5.73
N ALA A 39 17.69 6.65 4.85
CA ALA A 39 18.93 7.28 5.26
C ALA A 39 18.68 8.54 6.12
N ALA A 40 17.74 9.40 5.72
CA ALA A 40 17.37 10.60 6.47
C ALA A 40 16.77 10.30 7.85
N LEU A 41 16.04 9.19 7.97
CA LEU A 41 15.44 8.73 9.23
C LEU A 41 16.41 7.93 10.12
N GLY A 42 17.67 7.71 9.70
CA GLY A 42 18.64 6.91 10.45
C GLY A 42 18.42 5.39 10.36
N PHE A 43 17.69 4.93 9.34
CA PHE A 43 17.49 3.52 8.99
C PHE A 43 18.42 3.10 7.84
N GLY A 44 19.64 3.66 7.79
CA GLY A 44 20.65 3.45 6.74
C GLY A 44 21.24 2.03 6.70
N GLY A 45 20.40 1.04 6.41
CA GLY A 45 20.73 -0.37 6.26
C GLY A 45 20.25 -0.95 4.93
N ARG A 46 20.46 -2.24 4.73
CA ARG A 46 20.00 -2.96 3.53
C ARG A 46 18.50 -3.25 3.65
N ILE A 47 17.73 -2.93 2.62
CA ILE A 47 16.33 -3.38 2.51
C ILE A 47 16.35 -4.90 2.30
N ILE A 48 15.78 -5.64 3.25
CA ILE A 48 15.72 -7.10 3.22
C ILE A 48 14.36 -7.64 2.78
N GLY A 49 13.33 -6.78 2.78
CA GLY A 49 11.99 -7.17 2.33
C GLY A 49 11.05 -5.98 2.26
N VAL A 50 10.09 -6.08 1.36
CA VAL A 50 8.97 -5.14 1.25
C VAL A 50 7.70 -5.97 1.10
N ASN A 51 6.68 -5.67 1.91
CA ASN A 51 5.38 -6.33 1.86
C ASN A 51 4.29 -5.26 1.90
N ASN A 52 3.27 -5.39 1.06
CA ASN A 52 2.18 -4.44 1.01
C ASN A 52 0.83 -5.15 1.19
N PRO A 53 0.32 -5.24 2.43
CA PRO A 53 -1.06 -5.60 2.69
C PRO A 53 -2.03 -4.48 2.30
N TRP A 54 -3.17 -4.91 1.75
CA TRP A 54 -4.29 -4.07 1.35
C TRP A 54 -5.50 -4.35 2.21
N TYR A 55 -6.23 -3.29 2.57
CA TYR A 55 -7.44 -3.35 3.36
C TYR A 55 -8.53 -2.50 2.75
N TYR A 56 -9.79 -2.82 3.06
CA TYR A 56 -10.92 -1.95 2.80
C TYR A 56 -11.82 -1.84 4.04
N ARG A 57 -12.62 -0.78 4.07
CA ARG A 57 -13.77 -0.66 4.98
C ARG A 57 -14.88 0.16 4.33
N LYS A 58 -16.12 -0.04 4.77
CA LYS A 58 -17.20 0.90 4.45
C LYS A 58 -16.89 2.23 5.14
N LYS A 59 -17.11 3.36 4.45
CA LYS A 59 -16.78 4.69 4.99
C LYS A 59 -17.43 4.89 6.36
N ASN A 60 -16.67 5.41 7.32
CA ASN A 60 -17.05 5.58 8.73
C ASN A 60 -17.24 4.29 9.56
N SER A 61 -16.85 3.13 9.03
CA SER A 61 -16.70 1.91 9.83
C SER A 61 -15.40 1.94 10.63
N GLU A 62 -15.38 1.28 11.79
CA GLU A 62 -14.17 1.16 12.61
C GLU A 62 -13.25 0.02 12.13
N THR A 63 -13.83 -1.01 11.50
CA THR A 63 -13.11 -2.24 11.18
C THR A 63 -12.58 -2.23 9.76
N TRP A 64 -11.28 -2.50 9.62
CA TRP A 64 -10.61 -2.79 8.35
C TRP A 64 -10.65 -4.28 8.04
N ILE A 65 -11.01 -4.62 6.80
CA ILE A 65 -11.05 -5.99 6.28
C ILE A 65 -9.90 -6.15 5.31
N GLN A 66 -9.05 -7.16 5.51
CA GLN A 66 -7.94 -7.43 4.62
C GLN A 66 -8.44 -7.96 3.27
N ILE A 67 -7.90 -7.41 2.18
CA ILE A 67 -8.13 -7.86 0.81
C ILE A 67 -7.11 -8.94 0.44
N GLY A 68 -5.84 -8.66 0.77
CA GLY A 68 -4.71 -9.53 0.49
C GLY A 68 -3.41 -8.78 0.73
N GLU A 69 -2.28 -9.40 0.39
CA GLU A 69 -0.96 -8.77 0.47
C GLU A 69 -0.08 -9.21 -0.70
N SER A 70 0.95 -8.42 -1.00
CA SER A 70 1.91 -8.75 -2.04
C SER A 70 3.32 -8.33 -1.65
N GLN A 71 4.29 -9.14 -2.04
CA GLN A 71 5.73 -8.85 -1.99
C GLN A 71 6.32 -8.70 -3.40
N ASP A 72 5.49 -8.82 -4.43
CA ASP A 72 5.92 -8.78 -5.83
C ASP A 72 6.12 -7.33 -6.29
N LYS A 73 7.36 -6.85 -6.12
CA LYS A 73 7.83 -5.56 -6.62
C LYS A 73 7.65 -5.42 -8.13
N SER A 74 7.81 -6.51 -8.90
CA SER A 74 7.77 -6.45 -10.37
C SER A 74 6.37 -6.20 -10.92
N ASN A 75 5.35 -6.55 -10.13
CA ASN A 75 3.94 -6.35 -10.45
C ASN A 75 3.30 -5.28 -9.56
N ASN A 76 4.09 -4.30 -9.09
CA ASN A 76 3.61 -3.16 -8.30
C ASN A 76 2.74 -3.57 -7.09
N PHE A 77 3.14 -4.65 -6.43
CA PHE A 77 2.47 -5.21 -5.26
C PHE A 77 0.97 -5.49 -5.49
N SER A 78 0.63 -5.99 -6.69
CA SER A 78 -0.77 -6.07 -7.08
C SER A 78 -1.59 -7.06 -6.23
N VAL A 79 -2.80 -6.67 -5.87
CA VAL A 79 -3.80 -7.54 -5.24
C VAL A 79 -5.16 -7.33 -5.91
N ARG A 80 -5.88 -8.42 -6.16
CA ARG A 80 -7.24 -8.37 -6.72
C ARG A 80 -8.26 -8.20 -5.59
N TRP A 81 -9.11 -7.19 -5.71
CA TRP A 81 -10.27 -6.97 -4.87
C TRP A 81 -11.56 -7.30 -5.64
N ASP A 82 -12.35 -8.24 -5.15
CA ASP A 82 -13.66 -8.57 -5.72
C ASP A 82 -14.74 -7.76 -5.00
N THR A 83 -15.27 -6.73 -5.68
CA THR A 83 -16.31 -5.87 -5.10
C THR A 83 -17.71 -6.44 -5.27
N THR A 84 -17.92 -7.50 -6.06
CA THR A 84 -19.26 -8.00 -6.42
C THR A 84 -20.08 -8.47 -5.22
N VAL A 85 -19.41 -8.83 -4.13
CA VAL A 85 -20.02 -9.27 -2.86
C VAL A 85 -20.30 -8.12 -1.89
N LEU A 86 -19.96 -6.89 -2.26
CA LEU A 86 -20.12 -5.70 -1.43
C LEU A 86 -21.41 -4.95 -1.79
N GLU A 87 -21.99 -4.29 -0.79
CA GLU A 87 -23.07 -3.35 -1.00
C GLU A 87 -22.58 -2.11 -1.77
N ASN A 88 -23.46 -1.52 -2.57
CA ASN A 88 -23.16 -0.24 -3.23
C ASN A 88 -23.02 0.86 -2.18
N GLY A 89 -21.99 1.70 -2.29
CA GLY A 89 -21.72 2.76 -1.31
C GLY A 89 -20.30 3.30 -1.34
N GLN A 90 -19.98 4.13 -0.34
CA GLN A 90 -18.65 4.70 -0.13
C GLN A 90 -17.79 3.77 0.73
N TYR A 91 -16.55 3.57 0.29
CA TYR A 91 -15.55 2.74 0.93
C TYR A 91 -14.22 3.50 1.01
N GLU A 92 -13.39 3.09 1.96
CA GLU A 92 -11.99 3.49 2.03
C GLU A 92 -11.13 2.26 1.74
N ILE A 93 -10.07 2.44 0.98
CA ILE A 93 -9.04 1.43 0.72
C ILE A 93 -7.74 1.92 1.32
N MET A 94 -7.03 1.04 2.01
CA MET A 94 -5.73 1.31 2.60
C MET A 94 -4.67 0.38 2.00
N GLY A 95 -3.59 0.97 1.48
CA GLY A 95 -2.31 0.28 1.27
C GLY A 95 -1.41 0.57 2.47
N LEU A 96 -0.80 -0.46 3.05
CA LEU A 96 0.08 -0.33 4.21
C LEU A 96 1.43 -0.99 3.92
N MET A 97 2.30 -0.26 3.24
CA MET A 97 3.59 -0.79 2.81
C MET A 97 4.57 -0.91 3.99
N HIS A 98 4.96 -2.14 4.29
CA HIS A 98 6.00 -2.49 5.24
C HIS A 98 7.35 -2.63 4.54
N VAL A 99 8.35 -1.90 5.01
CA VAL A 99 9.74 -2.02 4.58
C VAL A 99 10.56 -2.51 5.75
N TYR A 100 11.29 -3.60 5.53
CA TYR A 100 12.19 -4.20 6.49
C TYR A 100 13.63 -3.89 6.12
N THR A 101 14.38 -3.33 7.06
CA THR A 101 15.79 -2.98 6.89
C THR A 101 16.65 -3.72 7.90
N GLU A 102 17.85 -4.08 7.50
CA GLU A 102 18.88 -4.71 8.34
C GLU A 102 20.11 -3.80 8.39
N GLU A 103 20.56 -3.48 9.60
CA GLU A 103 21.78 -2.67 9.80
C GLU A 103 23.03 -3.40 9.27
N LEU A 104 24.03 -2.63 8.86
CA LEU A 104 25.35 -3.17 8.46
C LEU A 104 25.96 -3.93 9.64
N GLY A 105 26.08 -5.26 9.51
CA GLY A 105 26.52 -6.16 10.58
C GLY A 105 25.45 -7.17 11.03
N GLY A 106 24.19 -7.03 10.59
CA GLY A 106 23.14 -8.05 10.79
C GLY A 106 22.55 -8.12 12.21
N GLU A 107 23.01 -7.28 13.13
CA GLU A 107 22.63 -7.37 14.56
C GLU A 107 21.25 -6.77 14.85
N ARG A 108 20.72 -5.89 13.99
CA ARG A 108 19.44 -5.21 14.20
C ARG A 108 18.61 -5.16 12.93
N ARG A 109 17.35 -5.59 13.07
CA ARG A 109 16.30 -5.41 12.07
C ARG A 109 15.33 -4.33 12.52
N LYS A 110 14.95 -3.47 11.59
CA LYS A 110 13.95 -2.44 11.78
C LYS A 110 12.86 -2.60 10.73
N ALA A 111 11.66 -2.19 11.09
CA ALA A 111 10.54 -2.11 10.16
C ALA A 111 10.02 -0.67 10.18
N ILE A 112 9.74 -0.13 8.99
CA ILE A 112 8.99 1.10 8.82
C ILE A 112 7.76 0.78 7.98
N ALA A 113 6.63 1.39 8.32
CA ALA A 113 5.39 1.25 7.59
C ALA A 113 4.97 2.63 7.06
N ARG A 114 4.36 2.67 5.88
CA ARG A 114 3.70 3.86 5.38
C ARG A 114 2.32 3.49 4.88
N GLU A 115 1.33 4.25 5.34
CA GLU A 115 -0.06 4.08 4.94
C GLU A 115 -0.45 5.09 3.87
N ASN A 116 -1.38 4.68 3.02
CA ASN A 116 -2.15 5.57 2.17
C ASN A 116 -3.59 5.09 2.13
N ILE A 117 -4.52 6.02 2.36
CA ILE A 117 -5.95 5.76 2.40
C ILE A 117 -6.62 6.58 1.30
N VAL A 118 -7.42 5.91 0.46
CA VAL A 118 -8.18 6.53 -0.63
C VAL A 118 -9.66 6.20 -0.49
N GLU A 119 -10.51 7.18 -0.79
CA GLU A 119 -11.97 6.99 -0.80
C GLU A 119 -12.44 6.58 -2.20
N VAL A 120 -13.34 5.61 -2.25
CA VAL A 120 -13.89 5.04 -3.48
C VAL A 120 -15.37 4.75 -3.33
N THR A 121 -16.09 4.68 -4.44
CA THR A 121 -17.50 4.33 -4.52
C THR A 121 -17.62 2.96 -5.18
N VAL A 122 -18.21 1.99 -4.50
CA VAL A 122 -18.56 0.69 -5.10
C VAL A 122 -19.95 0.81 -5.72
N LYS A 123 -20.08 0.38 -6.99
CA LYS A 123 -21.32 0.33 -7.76
C LYS A 123 -21.37 -0.93 -8.63
N ASN A 124 -21.84 -2.02 -8.05
CA ASN A 124 -22.20 -3.27 -8.72
C ASN A 124 -23.58 -3.19 -9.38
#